data_AF-A0A1Q7K5U1-F1
#
_entry.id   AF-A0A1Q7K5U1-F1
#
_cell.length_a   1.000
_cell.length_b   1.000
_cell.length_c   1.000
_cell.angle_alpha   90.00
_cell.angle_beta   90.00
_cell.angle_gamma   90.00
#
_symmetry.space_group_name_H-M   'P 1'
#
loop_
_entity.id
_entity.type
_entity.pdbx_description
1 polymer ?
#
loop_
_entity_poly.entity_id
_entity_poly.type
_entity_poly.pdbx_seq_one_letter_code
_entity_poly.pdbx_strand_id
1 'polypeptide(L)'
;MRPIFRPLPRSVTRPISILLLIVWAAAMAALVNRSYLQASSTTLATDLARYGSAAVWRGVYYRGDKIGFTVSQTVPSDDGFELQEDGRLQMSLLGATTAATIRTTAQVDAAFALRSFVFSLDPGTGPLEIRGRLDGRRLALEIKTESGTRSEVRELDEPPALSLNLSRRLANGGLIVGARHRWTIFDPATLSNAPMDLEVGKRELVNNLGRPTPAFRVQMEFAGLRTTSWVTDTGEVVREESPLGLITVRESAESARAMAVSRSLQVDMLQAAAVVPRTMPTRIAESRDVRRMRLRLDGADLSGADLQGVTQRVDSNIVELRDPQTLQPERADPDAKKFLAPEPFIESDAPEIRAEAEIAVRGATDNRARAEKLTRYVNALLDKKPTVSLPSAREVLRTKVGDCNEHTALYVAMARAAGIPARIAVGLVFIHGAFYYHAWPEVYIDDGGGRGLWLPVDPTLNQFPADATHLRLARGGLDKQAAILPMIGRLKMDVLDVELAPNSTPILAGKTPIDLGAIAIPIPGRESSCCACRR
;
A
#
# COMPACT_ATOMS: atom_id res chain seq x y z
N MET A 1 -14.49 -61.41 -0.27
CA MET A 1 -13.79 -60.80 -1.41
C MET A 1 -12.29 -60.80 -1.14
N ARG A 2 -11.50 -61.56 -1.88
CA ARG A 2 -10.02 -61.54 -1.78
C ARG A 2 -9.47 -60.45 -2.71
N PRO A 3 -8.51 -59.61 -2.29
CA PRO A 3 -7.94 -58.60 -3.18
C PRO A 3 -7.14 -59.27 -4.30
N ILE A 4 -7.39 -58.83 -5.54
CA ILE A 4 -6.90 -59.41 -6.80
C ILE A 4 -5.40 -59.16 -7.05
N PHE A 5 -4.73 -58.34 -6.22
CA PHE A 5 -3.31 -58.02 -6.39
C PHE A 5 -2.51 -58.28 -5.11
N ARG A 6 -1.43 -59.08 -5.23
CA ARG A 6 -0.43 -59.22 -4.16
C ARG A 6 0.39 -57.93 -4.06
N PRO A 7 0.57 -57.34 -2.87
CA PRO A 7 1.39 -56.14 -2.72
C PRO A 7 2.84 -56.44 -3.09
N LEU A 8 3.41 -55.63 -3.98
CA LEU A 8 4.80 -55.71 -4.39
C LEU A 8 5.73 -55.50 -3.17
N PRO A 9 6.87 -56.21 -3.10
CA PRO A 9 7.78 -56.10 -1.97
C PRO A 9 8.33 -54.68 -1.81
N ARG A 10 8.54 -54.26 -0.55
CA ARG A 10 9.01 -52.90 -0.19
C ARG A 10 10.35 -52.52 -0.82
N SER A 11 11.18 -53.50 -1.18
CA SER A 11 12.44 -53.31 -1.90
C SER A 11 12.25 -52.81 -3.35
N VAL A 12 11.09 -53.07 -3.95
CA VAL A 12 10.75 -52.65 -5.32
C VAL A 12 9.89 -51.39 -5.29
N THR A 13 8.95 -51.27 -4.37
CA THR A 13 8.03 -50.13 -4.32
C THR A 13 8.68 -48.84 -3.82
N ARG A 14 9.65 -48.92 -2.89
CA ARG A 14 10.37 -47.74 -2.38
C ARG A 14 11.18 -46.99 -3.45
N PRO A 15 12.08 -47.63 -4.23
CA PRO A 15 12.85 -46.91 -5.24
C PRO A 15 11.94 -46.34 -6.35
N ILE A 16 10.88 -47.06 -6.74
CA ILE A 16 9.91 -46.57 -7.72
C ILE A 16 9.16 -45.35 -7.18
N SER A 17 8.74 -45.35 -5.92
CA SER A 17 8.05 -44.21 -5.30
C SER A 17 8.95 -42.98 -5.17
N ILE A 18 10.23 -43.19 -4.82
CA ILE A 18 11.23 -42.10 -4.77
C ILE A 18 11.46 -41.54 -6.17
N LEU A 19 11.58 -42.40 -7.18
CA LEU A 19 11.78 -41.97 -8.56
C LEU A 19 10.57 -41.19 -9.09
N LEU A 20 9.34 -41.63 -8.77
CA LEU A 20 8.12 -40.90 -9.09
C LEU A 20 8.04 -39.54 -8.38
N LEU A 21 8.47 -39.45 -7.12
CA LEU A 21 8.57 -38.18 -6.40
C LEU A 21 9.59 -37.23 -7.02
N ILE A 22 10.75 -37.72 -7.45
CA ILE A 22 11.78 -36.92 -8.12
C ILE A 22 11.26 -36.43 -9.48
N VAL A 23 10.63 -37.30 -10.27
CA VAL A 23 10.04 -36.95 -11.57
C VAL A 23 8.90 -35.93 -11.38
N TRP A 24 8.06 -36.11 -10.37
CA TRP A 24 7.00 -35.16 -10.04
C TRP A 24 7.56 -33.81 -9.59
N ALA A 25 8.56 -33.79 -8.71
CA ALA A 25 9.22 -32.56 -8.27
C ALA A 25 9.92 -31.84 -9.43
N ALA A 26 10.58 -32.59 -10.33
CA ALA A 26 11.20 -32.04 -11.53
C ALA A 26 10.17 -31.49 -12.52
N ALA A 27 9.04 -32.20 -12.72
CA ALA A 27 7.93 -31.74 -13.54
C ALA A 27 7.27 -30.49 -12.96
N MET A 28 7.06 -30.43 -11.64
CA MET A 28 6.54 -29.25 -10.95
C MET A 28 7.52 -28.08 -11.01
N ALA A 29 8.82 -28.31 -10.84
CA ALA A 29 9.85 -27.28 -11.00
C ALA A 29 9.90 -26.76 -12.45
N ALA A 30 9.79 -27.64 -13.45
CA ALA A 30 9.71 -27.26 -14.85
C ALA A 30 8.42 -26.51 -15.19
N LEU A 31 7.29 -26.91 -14.60
CA LEU A 31 5.99 -26.26 -14.76
C LEU A 31 6.02 -24.86 -14.15
N VAL A 32 6.52 -24.71 -12.91
CA VAL A 32 6.69 -23.41 -12.23
C VAL A 32 7.65 -22.51 -13.00
N ASN A 33 8.76 -23.04 -13.50
CA ASN A 33 9.70 -22.28 -14.32
C ASN A 33 9.06 -21.80 -15.64
N ARG A 34 8.27 -22.65 -16.30
CA ARG A 34 7.54 -22.27 -17.52
C ARG A 34 6.39 -21.31 -17.28
N SER A 35 5.57 -21.55 -16.26
CA SER A 35 4.33 -20.81 -16.03
C SER A 35 4.55 -19.47 -15.34
N TYR A 36 5.50 -19.37 -14.41
CA TYR A 36 5.74 -18.13 -13.66
C TYR A 36 6.93 -17.34 -14.17
N LEU A 37 8.07 -17.98 -14.45
CA LEU A 37 9.29 -17.24 -14.82
C LEU A 37 9.34 -16.94 -16.31
N GLN A 38 9.05 -17.91 -17.19
CA GLN A 38 9.10 -17.70 -18.64
C GLN A 38 7.93 -16.85 -19.16
N ALA A 39 6.68 -17.14 -18.75
CA ALA A 39 5.53 -16.34 -19.16
C ALA A 39 5.66 -14.87 -18.75
N SER A 40 6.12 -14.60 -17.52
CA SER A 40 6.39 -13.23 -17.02
C SER A 40 7.54 -12.52 -17.73
N SER A 41 8.47 -13.27 -18.35
CA SER A 41 9.63 -12.71 -19.07
C SER A 41 9.31 -12.38 -20.53
N THR A 42 8.46 -13.19 -21.19
CA THR A 42 8.08 -13.02 -22.60
C THR A 42 7.06 -11.91 -22.80
N THR A 43 6.09 -11.76 -21.88
CA THR A 43 5.18 -10.60 -21.86
C THR A 43 5.95 -9.31 -21.60
N LEU A 44 6.85 -9.33 -20.60
CA LEU A 44 7.71 -8.19 -20.27
C LEU A 44 8.62 -7.78 -21.44
N ALA A 45 9.23 -8.72 -22.16
CA ALA A 45 10.07 -8.39 -23.30
C ALA A 45 9.26 -7.73 -24.43
N THR A 46 8.00 -8.15 -24.64
CA THR A 46 7.09 -7.58 -25.64
C THR A 46 6.60 -6.19 -25.22
N ASP A 47 6.22 -6.03 -23.95
CA ASP A 47 5.79 -4.75 -23.38
C ASP A 47 6.90 -3.69 -23.39
N LEU A 48 8.14 -4.10 -23.12
CA LEU A 48 9.30 -3.23 -23.10
C LEU A 48 9.92 -2.98 -24.48
N ALA A 49 9.49 -3.71 -25.53
CA ALA A 49 10.03 -3.56 -26.88
C ALA A 49 9.74 -2.17 -27.49
N ARG A 50 8.75 -1.44 -26.96
CA ARG A 50 8.43 -0.06 -27.38
C ARG A 50 9.47 0.99 -26.99
N TYR A 51 10.38 0.65 -26.07
CA TYR A 51 11.39 1.57 -25.56
C TYR A 51 12.63 1.56 -26.46
N GLY A 52 12.91 2.72 -27.08
CA GLY A 52 14.06 2.90 -27.96
C GLY A 52 15.36 3.24 -27.22
N SER A 53 16.37 3.68 -27.96
CA SER A 53 17.67 4.10 -27.40
C SER A 53 17.60 5.33 -26.49
N ALA A 54 16.54 6.13 -26.61
CA ALA A 54 16.28 7.31 -25.77
C ALA A 54 15.63 6.96 -24.41
N ALA A 55 15.32 5.69 -24.16
CA ALA A 55 14.69 5.26 -22.93
C ALA A 55 15.61 5.42 -21.72
N VAL A 56 15.06 5.98 -20.63
CA VAL A 56 15.77 6.17 -19.36
C VAL A 56 15.36 5.07 -18.41
N TRP A 57 16.30 4.19 -18.10
CA TRP A 57 16.14 3.08 -17.16
C TRP A 57 16.56 3.50 -15.75
N ARG A 58 15.78 3.12 -14.75
CA ARG A 58 16.08 3.35 -13.34
C ARG A 58 15.89 2.07 -12.54
N GLY A 59 16.84 1.74 -11.68
CA GLY A 59 16.64 0.75 -10.63
C GLY A 59 15.89 1.37 -9.46
N VAL A 60 14.98 0.61 -8.86
CA VAL A 60 14.22 1.00 -7.66
C VAL A 60 14.70 0.16 -6.48
N TYR A 61 15.07 0.83 -5.40
CA TYR A 61 15.65 0.23 -4.20
C TYR A 61 14.85 0.62 -2.97
N TYR A 62 14.74 -0.29 -2.02
CA TYR A 62 14.19 -0.04 -0.70
C TYR A 62 15.22 -0.46 0.36
N ARG A 63 15.69 0.50 1.15
CA ARG A 63 16.70 0.30 2.22
C ARG A 63 17.94 -0.48 1.77
N GLY A 64 18.35 -0.29 0.51
CA GLY A 64 19.54 -0.91 -0.08
C GLY A 64 19.28 -2.15 -0.93
N ASP A 65 18.12 -2.80 -0.75
CA ASP A 65 17.73 -3.95 -1.58
C ASP A 65 17.01 -3.48 -2.84
N LYS A 66 17.34 -4.12 -3.97
CA LYS A 66 16.69 -3.83 -5.25
C LYS A 66 15.31 -4.47 -5.28
N ILE A 67 14.28 -3.63 -5.33
CA ILE A 67 12.88 -4.07 -5.37
C ILE A 67 12.30 -4.00 -6.77
N GLY A 68 12.98 -3.42 -7.75
CA GLY A 68 12.45 -3.35 -9.10
C GLY A 68 13.17 -2.37 -10.01
N PHE A 69 12.46 -1.96 -11.05
CA PHE A 69 12.92 -0.94 -12.00
C PHE A 69 11.75 -0.15 -12.58
N THR A 70 12.07 1.03 -13.11
CA THR A 70 11.21 1.75 -14.06
C THR A 70 11.98 2.05 -15.33
N VAL A 71 11.24 2.20 -16.42
CA VAL A 71 11.73 2.71 -17.69
C VAL A 71 10.78 3.79 -18.16
N SER A 72 11.34 4.89 -18.67
CA SER A 72 10.54 6.01 -19.17
C SER A 72 11.08 6.54 -20.48
N GLN A 73 10.21 7.11 -21.30
CA GLN A 73 10.59 7.86 -22.49
C GLN A 73 9.63 9.03 -22.75
N THR A 74 10.13 10.03 -23.46
CA THR A 74 9.35 11.19 -23.91
C THR A 74 9.33 11.16 -25.43
N VAL A 75 8.15 11.01 -26.01
CA VAL A 75 7.93 10.92 -27.45
C VAL A 75 7.28 12.21 -27.93
N PRO A 76 7.85 12.93 -28.91
CA PRO A 76 7.19 14.08 -29.51
C PRO A 76 5.85 13.70 -30.15
N SER A 77 4.86 14.57 -30.03
CA SER A 77 3.56 14.47 -30.72
C SER A 77 3.24 15.80 -31.42
N ASP A 78 2.23 15.83 -32.28
CA ASP A 78 1.92 17.01 -33.11
C ASP A 78 1.70 18.30 -32.28
N ASP A 79 1.11 18.18 -31.09
CA ASP A 79 0.75 19.30 -30.20
C ASP A 79 1.50 19.29 -28.85
N GLY A 80 2.59 18.54 -28.73
CA GLY A 80 3.37 18.44 -27.49
C GLY A 80 4.16 17.15 -27.36
N PHE A 81 3.91 16.42 -26.27
CA PHE A 81 4.64 15.20 -25.95
C PHE A 81 3.74 14.12 -25.35
N GLU A 82 4.08 12.86 -25.66
CA GLU A 82 3.62 11.70 -24.92
C GLU A 82 4.73 11.24 -23.95
N LEU A 83 4.43 11.24 -22.66
CA LEU A 83 5.28 10.69 -21.62
C LEU A 83 4.86 9.25 -21.35
N GLN A 84 5.81 8.32 -21.39
CA GLN A 84 5.56 6.91 -21.12
C GLN A 84 6.45 6.45 -19.97
N GLU A 85 5.90 5.66 -19.06
CA GLU A 85 6.62 4.98 -18.00
C GLU A 85 6.05 3.57 -17.75
N ASP A 86 6.91 2.56 -17.69
CA ASP A 86 6.59 1.21 -17.22
C ASP A 86 7.48 0.90 -16.03
N GLY A 87 6.92 0.23 -15.04
CA GLY A 87 7.62 -0.21 -13.85
C GLY A 87 7.28 -1.63 -13.49
N ARG A 88 8.25 -2.34 -12.92
CA ARG A 88 8.03 -3.61 -12.25
C ARG A 88 8.63 -3.53 -10.87
N LEU A 89 7.80 -3.76 -9.86
CA LEU A 89 8.17 -3.77 -8.46
C LEU A 89 7.89 -5.15 -7.87
N GLN A 90 8.73 -5.57 -6.94
CA GLN A 90 8.61 -6.80 -6.18
C GLN A 90 8.80 -6.44 -4.71
N MET A 91 7.81 -6.77 -3.89
CA MET A 91 7.78 -6.40 -2.48
C MET A 91 7.35 -7.58 -1.63
N SER A 92 7.93 -7.64 -0.42
CA SER A 92 7.64 -8.67 0.57
C SER A 92 6.81 -8.07 1.70
N LEU A 93 5.60 -8.62 1.86
CA LEU A 93 4.62 -8.22 2.86
C LEU A 93 4.09 -9.48 3.54
N LEU A 94 3.95 -9.49 4.87
CA LEU A 94 3.47 -10.65 5.65
C LEU A 94 4.15 -11.98 5.28
N GLY A 95 5.45 -11.96 4.98
CA GLY A 95 6.21 -13.13 4.56
C GLY A 95 5.93 -13.68 3.15
N ALA A 96 5.04 -13.05 2.37
CA ALA A 96 4.80 -13.38 0.97
C ALA A 96 5.38 -12.28 0.05
N THR A 97 5.86 -12.69 -1.13
CA THR A 97 6.44 -11.76 -2.11
C THR A 97 5.52 -11.62 -3.31
N THR A 98 5.06 -10.41 -3.57
CA THR A 98 4.19 -10.05 -4.69
C THR A 98 4.93 -9.16 -5.66
N ALA A 99 4.65 -9.34 -6.95
CA ALA A 99 5.15 -8.46 -8.00
C ALA A 99 4.00 -7.64 -8.55
N ALA A 100 4.23 -6.35 -8.77
CA ALA A 100 3.29 -5.45 -9.39
C ALA A 100 3.90 -4.84 -10.64
N THR A 101 3.10 -4.74 -11.69
CA THR A 101 3.44 -4.02 -12.92
C THR A 101 2.68 -2.70 -12.92
N ILE A 102 3.38 -1.61 -13.20
CA ILE A 102 2.83 -0.27 -13.29
C ILE A 102 3.06 0.24 -14.70
N ARG A 103 2.05 0.87 -15.29
CA ARG A 103 2.17 1.54 -16.58
C ARG A 103 1.48 2.89 -16.52
N THR A 104 2.17 3.93 -16.97
CA THR A 104 1.64 5.28 -17.07
C THR A 104 1.96 5.84 -18.45
N THR A 105 0.93 6.37 -19.11
CA THR A 105 1.09 7.20 -20.31
C THR A 105 0.41 8.53 -20.06
N ALA A 106 1.03 9.65 -20.39
CA ALA A 106 0.46 10.98 -20.25
C ALA A 106 0.66 11.81 -21.53
N GLN A 107 -0.42 12.43 -22.02
CA GLN A 107 -0.35 13.42 -23.08
C GLN A 107 -0.23 14.80 -22.46
N VAL A 108 0.78 15.54 -22.89
CA VAL A 108 1.07 16.90 -22.42
C VAL A 108 1.26 17.85 -23.59
N ASP A 109 1.06 19.15 -23.36
CA ASP A 109 1.38 20.18 -24.36
C ASP A 109 2.90 20.47 -24.41
N ALA A 110 3.30 21.41 -25.28
CA ALA A 110 4.69 21.84 -25.41
C ALA A 110 5.31 22.43 -24.12
N ALA A 111 4.49 22.88 -23.16
CA ALA A 111 4.92 23.37 -21.85
C ALA A 111 4.87 22.28 -20.76
N PHE A 112 4.64 21.02 -21.14
CA PHE A 112 4.44 19.86 -20.27
C PHE A 112 3.21 19.96 -19.35
N ALA A 113 2.21 20.79 -19.70
CA ALA A 113 0.92 20.80 -19.01
C ALA A 113 0.07 19.58 -19.40
N LEU A 114 -0.56 18.96 -18.41
CA LEU A 114 -1.32 17.71 -18.56
C LEU A 114 -2.60 17.91 -19.37
N ARG A 115 -2.85 17.06 -20.37
CA ARG A 115 -4.12 16.99 -21.13
C ARG A 115 -4.90 15.73 -20.81
N SER A 116 -4.22 14.59 -20.81
CA SER A 116 -4.82 13.30 -20.48
C SER A 116 -3.78 12.31 -19.98
N PHE A 117 -4.23 11.25 -19.33
CA PHE A 117 -3.37 10.14 -18.93
C PHE A 117 -4.12 8.81 -18.90
N VAL A 118 -3.34 7.75 -18.95
CA VAL A 118 -3.76 6.38 -18.67
C VAL A 118 -2.76 5.81 -17.69
N PHE A 119 -3.25 5.38 -16.53
CA PHE A 119 -2.49 4.67 -15.51
C PHE A 119 -3.03 3.25 -15.39
N SER A 120 -2.14 2.27 -15.22
CA SER A 120 -2.51 0.91 -14.93
C SER A 120 -1.61 0.31 -13.86
N LEU A 121 -2.21 -0.43 -12.95
CA LEU A 121 -1.56 -1.18 -11.89
C LEU A 121 -2.09 -2.62 -11.92
N ASP A 122 -1.18 -3.58 -12.11
CA ASP A 122 -1.51 -5.01 -12.12
C ASP A 122 -0.67 -5.75 -11.07
N PRO A 123 -1.27 -6.19 -9.95
CA PRO A 123 -0.61 -7.03 -8.94
C PRO A 123 -0.49 -8.52 -9.33
N GLY A 124 -0.84 -8.89 -10.56
CA GLY A 124 -0.87 -10.27 -11.05
C GLY A 124 -2.23 -10.96 -10.93
N THR A 125 -3.25 -10.26 -10.42
CA THR A 125 -4.64 -10.76 -10.33
C THR A 125 -5.58 -10.10 -11.35
N GLY A 126 -5.07 -9.17 -12.15
CA GLY A 126 -5.84 -8.43 -13.15
C GLY A 126 -5.54 -6.92 -13.08
N PRO A 127 -5.46 -6.23 -14.23
CA PRO A 127 -5.10 -4.82 -14.27
C PRO A 127 -6.27 -3.94 -13.81
N LEU A 128 -5.97 -3.05 -12.87
CA LEU A 128 -6.72 -1.80 -12.72
C LEU A 128 -6.24 -0.83 -13.78
N GLU A 129 -7.15 -0.11 -14.43
CA GLU A 129 -6.84 0.96 -15.37
C GLU A 129 -7.60 2.24 -14.99
N ILE A 130 -6.92 3.37 -14.94
CA ILE A 130 -7.47 4.70 -14.64
C ILE A 130 -7.13 5.62 -15.80
N ARG A 131 -8.16 6.17 -16.45
CA ARG A 131 -8.01 7.17 -17.49
C ARG A 131 -8.45 8.53 -16.98
N GLY A 132 -7.65 9.55 -17.23
CA GLY A 132 -8.00 10.93 -16.94
C GLY A 132 -7.99 11.79 -18.19
N ARG A 133 -8.97 12.68 -18.31
CA ARG A 133 -9.01 13.75 -19.32
C ARG A 133 -9.27 15.08 -18.64
N LEU A 134 -8.48 16.07 -19.00
CA LEU A 134 -8.57 17.41 -18.45
C LEU A 134 -9.20 18.38 -19.47
N ASP A 135 -10.22 19.11 -19.04
CA ASP A 135 -10.80 20.24 -19.76
C ASP A 135 -10.77 21.46 -18.85
N GLY A 136 -9.73 22.29 -19.00
CA GLY A 136 -9.42 23.37 -18.07
C GLY A 136 -9.15 22.85 -16.66
N ARG A 137 -10.08 23.08 -15.73
CA ARG A 137 -10.01 22.63 -14.33
C ARG A 137 -10.85 21.36 -14.05
N ARG A 138 -11.53 20.84 -15.07
CA ARG A 138 -12.40 19.67 -14.97
C ARG A 138 -11.62 18.41 -15.29
N LEU A 139 -11.41 17.57 -14.28
CA LEU A 139 -10.78 16.27 -14.45
C LEU A 139 -11.86 15.19 -14.52
N ALA A 140 -12.08 14.65 -15.72
CA ALA A 140 -12.93 13.48 -15.92
C ALA A 140 -12.10 12.21 -15.76
N LEU A 141 -12.53 11.32 -14.86
CA LEU A 141 -11.88 10.06 -14.53
C LEU A 141 -12.76 8.88 -14.97
N GLU A 142 -12.14 7.88 -15.58
CA GLU A 142 -12.73 6.56 -15.85
C GLU A 142 -11.86 5.51 -15.18
N ILE A 143 -12.42 4.77 -14.22
CA ILE A 143 -11.75 3.73 -13.44
C ILE A 143 -12.32 2.40 -13.89
N LYS A 144 -11.49 1.57 -14.51
CA LYS A 144 -11.84 0.26 -15.03
C LYS A 144 -11.13 -0.83 -14.22
N THR A 145 -11.90 -1.77 -13.74
CA THR A 145 -11.44 -3.01 -13.11
C THR A 145 -11.99 -4.20 -13.90
N GLU A 146 -11.56 -5.43 -13.59
CA GLU A 146 -12.19 -6.63 -14.17
C GLU A 146 -13.69 -6.72 -13.82
N SER A 147 -14.08 -6.18 -12.67
CA SER A 147 -15.48 -6.19 -12.21
C SER A 147 -16.37 -5.17 -12.94
N GLY A 148 -15.81 -4.11 -13.52
CA GLY A 148 -16.56 -3.10 -14.28
C GLY A 148 -15.88 -1.74 -14.34
N THR A 149 -16.61 -0.78 -14.93
CA THR A 149 -16.14 0.60 -15.13
C THR A 149 -16.97 1.58 -14.31
N ARG A 150 -16.30 2.56 -13.69
CA ARG A 150 -16.90 3.70 -13.00
C ARG A 150 -16.35 5.00 -13.57
N SER A 151 -17.19 6.03 -13.67
CA SER A 151 -16.75 7.36 -14.08
C SER A 151 -17.04 8.39 -12.99
N GLU A 152 -16.17 9.39 -12.88
CA GLU A 152 -16.30 10.51 -11.96
C GLU A 152 -15.79 11.78 -12.64
N VAL A 153 -16.34 12.94 -12.27
CA VAL A 153 -15.81 14.24 -12.70
C VAL A 153 -15.49 15.06 -11.47
N ARG A 154 -14.28 15.62 -11.43
CA ARG A 154 -13.80 16.50 -10.36
C ARG A 154 -13.59 17.90 -10.87
N GLU A 155 -14.15 18.87 -10.18
CA GLU A 155 -13.83 20.28 -10.37
C GLU A 155 -12.67 20.63 -9.44
N LEU A 156 -11.54 21.06 -9.99
CA LEU A 156 -10.32 21.37 -9.23
C LEU A 156 -10.10 22.88 -9.16
N ASP A 157 -9.35 23.35 -8.17
CA ASP A 157 -9.00 24.78 -8.06
C ASP A 157 -8.07 25.22 -9.19
N GLU A 158 -7.20 24.31 -9.63
CA GLU A 158 -6.27 24.51 -10.74
C GLU A 158 -6.03 23.20 -11.53
N PRO A 159 -5.55 23.30 -12.79
CA PRO A 159 -5.12 22.14 -13.58
C PRO A 159 -4.05 21.32 -12.84
N PRO A 160 -4.26 20.01 -12.60
CA PRO A 160 -3.28 19.19 -11.90
C PRO A 160 -2.13 18.78 -12.82
N ALA A 161 -0.98 18.49 -12.24
CA ALA A 161 0.14 17.81 -12.88
C ALA A 161 0.23 16.35 -12.40
N LEU A 162 1.01 15.51 -13.11
CA LEU A 162 1.38 14.17 -12.65
C LEU A 162 2.84 14.18 -12.21
N SER A 163 3.23 13.34 -11.24
CA SER A 163 4.65 13.24 -10.84
C SER A 163 5.61 13.00 -12.02
N LEU A 164 5.15 12.27 -13.04
CA LEU A 164 5.91 11.95 -14.26
C LEU A 164 6.31 13.19 -15.10
N ASN A 165 5.55 14.29 -15.06
CA ASN A 165 5.81 15.45 -15.91
C ASN A 165 6.64 16.56 -15.23
N LEU A 166 6.88 16.46 -13.91
CA LEU A 166 7.41 17.57 -13.10
C LEU A 166 8.83 17.96 -13.48
N SER A 167 9.73 16.98 -13.59
CA SER A 167 11.14 17.21 -13.90
C SER A 167 11.32 17.88 -15.28
N ARG A 168 10.53 17.46 -16.27
CA ARG A 168 10.51 18.08 -17.61
C ARG A 168 9.91 19.47 -17.59
N ARG A 169 8.83 19.70 -16.84
CA ARG A 169 8.23 21.02 -16.68
C ARG A 169 9.20 22.01 -16.02
N LEU A 170 9.93 21.58 -14.99
CA LEU A 170 10.98 22.38 -14.36
C LEU A 170 12.14 22.69 -15.31
N ALA A 171 12.60 21.70 -16.06
CA ALA A 171 13.65 21.88 -17.07
C ALA A 171 13.24 22.84 -18.19
N ASN A 172 11.99 22.74 -18.67
CA ASN A 172 11.43 23.68 -19.64
C ASN A 172 11.36 25.12 -19.10
N GLY A 173 11.17 25.28 -17.78
CA GLY A 173 11.26 26.55 -17.07
C GLY A 173 12.69 27.01 -16.75
N GLY A 174 13.72 26.25 -17.16
CA GLY A 174 15.13 26.62 -17.02
C GLY A 174 15.80 26.25 -15.70
N LEU A 175 15.13 25.53 -14.78
CA LEU A 175 15.68 25.12 -13.48
C LEU A 175 16.37 26.26 -12.71
N ILE A 176 15.67 27.39 -12.58
CA ILE A 176 16.19 28.60 -11.93
C ILE A 176 16.50 28.30 -10.45
N VAL A 177 17.77 28.45 -10.05
CA VAL A 177 18.22 28.20 -8.67
C VAL A 177 17.50 29.14 -7.70
N GLY A 178 16.97 28.56 -6.61
CA GLY A 178 16.18 29.24 -5.60
C GLY A 178 14.70 29.41 -5.95
N ALA A 179 14.28 29.03 -7.16
CA ALA A 179 12.87 29.08 -7.54
C ALA A 179 12.06 28.10 -6.68
N ARG A 180 10.90 28.58 -6.23
CA ARG A 180 9.91 27.79 -5.51
C ARG A 180 8.64 27.70 -6.33
N HIS A 181 8.10 26.50 -6.43
CA HIS A 181 6.85 26.23 -7.12
C HIS A 181 5.91 25.49 -6.18
N ARG A 182 4.62 25.77 -6.31
CA ARG A 182 3.56 25.00 -5.68
C ARG A 182 2.59 24.59 -6.76
N TRP A 183 2.41 23.29 -6.95
CA TRP A 183 1.53 22.74 -7.98
C TRP A 183 0.63 21.67 -7.39
N THR A 184 -0.63 21.65 -7.81
CA THR A 184 -1.53 20.53 -7.52
C THR A 184 -1.11 19.30 -8.31
N ILE A 185 -0.87 18.20 -7.62
CA ILE A 185 -0.55 16.90 -8.21
C ILE A 185 -1.74 15.97 -8.07
N PHE A 186 -2.10 15.32 -9.16
CA PHE A 186 -3.00 14.17 -9.13
C PHE A 186 -2.18 12.89 -9.10
N ASP A 187 -2.40 12.06 -8.08
CA ASP A 187 -1.80 10.73 -8.00
C ASP A 187 -2.83 9.66 -8.35
N PRO A 188 -2.70 8.97 -9.51
CA PRO A 188 -3.63 7.93 -9.91
C PRO A 188 -3.56 6.68 -9.01
N ALA A 189 -2.44 6.43 -8.33
CA ALA A 189 -2.31 5.28 -7.43
C ALA A 189 -3.09 5.47 -6.12
N THR A 190 -3.38 6.70 -5.72
CA THR A 190 -4.20 7.01 -4.53
C THR A 190 -5.53 7.66 -4.88
N LEU A 191 -5.78 7.94 -6.17
CA LEU A 191 -6.88 8.77 -6.67
C LEU A 191 -7.04 10.09 -5.90
N SER A 192 -5.94 10.71 -5.51
CA SER A 192 -5.94 11.92 -4.68
C SER A 192 -5.35 13.13 -5.42
N ASN A 193 -5.81 14.33 -5.05
CA ASN A 193 -5.20 15.59 -5.46
C ASN A 193 -4.60 16.24 -4.23
N ALA A 194 -3.31 16.60 -4.27
CA ALA A 194 -2.67 17.33 -3.18
C ALA A 194 -1.63 18.32 -3.72
N PRO A 195 -1.41 19.45 -3.04
CA PRO A 195 -0.33 20.36 -3.40
C PRO A 195 1.02 19.68 -3.19
N MET A 196 1.94 19.93 -4.12
CA MET A 196 3.35 19.64 -4.00
C MET A 196 4.12 20.95 -3.99
N ASP A 197 4.96 21.13 -2.98
CA ASP A 197 5.91 22.24 -2.91
C ASP A 197 7.26 21.76 -3.47
N LEU A 198 7.85 22.54 -4.37
CA LEU A 198 9.13 22.24 -5.01
C LEU A 198 10.09 23.40 -4.81
N GLU A 199 11.35 23.10 -4.51
CA GLU A 199 12.45 24.07 -4.44
C GLU A 199 13.61 23.59 -5.31
N VAL A 200 14.00 24.44 -6.28
CA VAL A 200 15.15 24.17 -7.15
C VAL A 200 16.42 24.65 -6.44
N GLY A 201 17.24 23.71 -6.00
CA GLY A 201 18.53 23.96 -5.38
C GLY A 201 19.66 24.20 -6.38
N LYS A 202 20.88 24.24 -5.87
CA LYS A 202 22.09 24.41 -6.68
C LYS A 202 22.37 23.16 -7.52
N ARG A 203 23.19 23.35 -8.55
CA ARG A 203 23.77 22.26 -9.34
C ARG A 203 24.88 21.58 -8.55
N GLU A 204 24.83 20.27 -8.49
CA GLU A 204 25.76 19.40 -7.75
C GLU A 204 26.28 18.29 -8.68
N LEU A 205 27.48 17.78 -8.40
CA LEU A 205 27.99 16.59 -9.07
C LEU A 205 27.49 15.35 -8.33
N VAL A 206 26.55 14.63 -8.95
CA VAL A 206 25.97 13.41 -8.39
C VAL A 206 26.75 12.23 -8.93
N ASN A 207 27.38 11.48 -8.04
CA ASN A 207 28.02 10.23 -8.43
C ASN A 207 26.96 9.15 -8.61
N ASN A 208 26.79 8.69 -9.85
CA ASN A 208 25.89 7.59 -10.18
C ASN A 208 26.68 6.47 -10.86
N LEU A 209 26.77 5.30 -10.22
CA LEU A 209 27.52 4.13 -10.70
C LEU A 209 28.97 4.46 -11.15
N GLY A 210 29.64 5.37 -10.44
CA GLY A 210 31.01 5.80 -10.73
C GLY A 210 31.14 6.84 -11.84
N ARG A 211 30.03 7.40 -12.34
CA ARG A 211 30.01 8.52 -13.29
C ARG A 211 29.45 9.77 -12.62
N PRO A 212 30.26 10.83 -12.43
CA PRO A 212 29.76 12.10 -11.93
C PRO A 212 28.89 12.77 -13.00
N THR A 213 27.62 13.00 -12.68
CA THR A 213 26.65 13.70 -13.54
C THR A 213 26.27 15.03 -12.88
N PRO A 214 26.43 16.17 -13.57
CA PRO A 214 25.98 17.44 -13.03
C PRO A 214 24.45 17.54 -13.09
N ALA A 215 23.80 17.80 -11.94
CA ALA A 215 22.35 17.85 -11.83
C ALA A 215 21.90 18.86 -10.76
N PHE A 216 20.74 19.47 -10.95
CA PHE A 216 20.10 20.33 -9.96
C PHE A 216 19.48 19.48 -8.86
N ARG A 217 19.76 19.84 -7.61
CA ARG A 217 19.10 19.23 -6.47
C ARG A 217 17.72 19.86 -6.29
N VAL A 218 16.66 19.12 -6.59
CA VAL A 218 15.27 19.54 -6.42
C VAL A 218 14.72 18.91 -5.15
N GLN A 219 14.28 19.74 -4.20
CA GLN A 219 13.56 19.28 -3.02
C GLN A 219 12.06 19.33 -3.33
N MET A 220 11.34 18.26 -2.99
CA MET A 220 9.89 18.17 -3.20
C MET A 220 9.23 17.74 -1.89
N GLU A 221 8.12 18.37 -1.56
CA GLU A 221 7.27 17.99 -0.43
C GLU A 221 5.86 17.70 -0.95
N PHE A 222 5.44 16.44 -0.85
CA PHE A 222 4.13 15.99 -1.30
C PHE A 222 3.49 15.12 -0.22
N ALA A 223 2.25 15.45 0.16
CA ALA A 223 1.54 14.77 1.25
C ALA A 223 2.44 14.57 2.50
N GLY A 224 3.21 15.60 2.89
CA GLY A 224 4.15 15.62 4.02
C GLY A 224 5.42 14.75 3.90
N LEU A 225 5.59 14.04 2.77
CA LEU A 225 6.80 13.33 2.42
C LEU A 225 7.77 14.26 1.69
N ARG A 226 8.99 14.38 2.22
CA ARG A 226 10.06 15.18 1.61
C ARG A 226 10.99 14.32 0.79
N THR A 227 10.94 14.43 -0.52
CA THR A 227 11.84 13.74 -1.43
C THR A 227 12.91 14.70 -1.96
N THR A 228 14.07 14.14 -2.30
CA THR A 228 15.14 14.88 -2.98
C THR A 228 15.41 14.20 -4.31
N SER A 229 15.33 14.94 -5.40
CA SER A 229 15.57 14.46 -6.76
C SER A 229 16.71 15.25 -7.39
N TRP A 230 17.57 14.57 -8.14
CA TRP A 230 18.67 15.21 -8.87
C TRP A 230 18.38 15.18 -10.36
N VAL A 231 18.10 16.36 -10.92
CA VAL A 231 17.54 16.54 -12.25
C VAL A 231 18.56 17.22 -13.18
N THR A 232 18.82 16.65 -14.36
CA THR A 232 19.71 17.26 -15.37
C THR A 232 19.09 18.50 -16.01
N ASP A 233 19.88 19.26 -16.78
CA ASP A 233 19.38 20.42 -17.55
C ASP A 233 18.28 20.04 -18.56
N THR A 234 18.23 18.77 -18.97
CA THR A 234 17.21 18.24 -19.87
C THR A 234 15.96 17.76 -19.15
N GLY A 235 15.95 17.71 -17.81
CA GLY A 235 14.84 17.18 -17.02
C GLY A 235 14.91 15.67 -16.75
N GLU A 236 16.07 15.05 -16.95
CA GLU A 236 16.26 13.63 -16.60
C GLU A 236 16.58 13.49 -15.10
N VAL A 237 15.81 12.66 -14.40
CA VAL A 237 16.11 12.29 -13.01
C VAL A 237 17.24 11.26 -12.97
N VAL A 238 18.38 11.65 -12.40
CA VAL A 238 19.59 10.82 -12.22
C VAL A 238 19.47 9.94 -10.97
N ARG A 239 18.95 10.52 -9.90
CA ARG A 239 18.77 9.89 -8.59
C ARG A 239 17.59 10.55 -7.90
N GLU A 240 16.85 9.79 -7.13
CA GLU A 240 15.81 10.30 -6.24
C GLU A 240 15.81 9.53 -4.93
N GLU A 241 15.58 10.23 -3.82
CA GLU A 241 15.59 9.69 -2.47
C GLU A 241 14.32 10.12 -1.72
N SER A 242 13.72 9.17 -1.00
CA SER A 242 12.55 9.37 -0.16
C SER A 242 12.85 9.01 1.30
N PRO A 243 12.20 9.66 2.29
CA PRO A 243 12.41 9.41 3.72
C PRO A 243 12.09 7.97 4.14
N LEU A 244 11.31 7.24 3.33
CA LEU A 244 10.95 5.85 3.58
C LEU A 244 12.07 4.87 3.21
N GLY A 245 13.22 5.35 2.75
CA GLY A 245 14.34 4.51 2.29
C GLY A 245 14.14 4.01 0.86
N LEU A 246 13.17 4.54 0.13
CA LEU A 246 13.03 4.35 -1.31
C LEU A 246 14.04 5.22 -2.04
N ILE A 247 14.79 4.61 -2.96
CA ILE A 247 15.77 5.27 -3.79
C ILE A 247 15.55 4.83 -5.23
N THR A 248 15.49 5.78 -6.16
CA THR A 248 15.57 5.47 -7.59
C THR A 248 16.89 5.98 -8.14
N VAL A 249 17.52 5.20 -9.01
CA VAL A 249 18.83 5.53 -9.56
C VAL A 249 18.83 5.19 -11.03
N ARG A 250 19.31 6.10 -11.89
CA ARG A 250 19.47 5.83 -13.32
C ARG A 250 20.53 4.75 -13.54
N GLU A 251 20.20 3.73 -14.31
CA GLU A 251 21.13 2.63 -14.63
C GLU A 251 21.10 2.29 -16.12
N SER A 252 21.94 1.34 -16.55
CA SER A 252 21.78 0.72 -17.87
C SER A 252 20.53 -0.18 -17.89
N ALA A 253 20.01 -0.48 -19.08
CA ALA A 253 18.86 -1.38 -19.22
C ALA A 253 19.13 -2.77 -18.62
N GLU A 254 20.35 -3.28 -18.81
CA GLU A 254 20.79 -4.57 -18.28
C GLU A 254 20.84 -4.56 -16.76
N SER A 255 21.48 -3.53 -16.16
CA SER A 255 21.56 -3.38 -14.71
C SER A 255 20.17 -3.21 -14.10
N ALA A 256 19.35 -2.31 -14.66
CA ALA A 256 18.00 -2.02 -14.17
C ALA A 256 17.14 -3.29 -14.11
N ARG A 257 17.13 -4.09 -15.18
CA ARG A 257 16.36 -5.34 -15.28
C ARG A 257 16.95 -6.50 -14.48
N ALA A 258 18.25 -6.46 -14.19
CA ALA A 258 18.88 -7.44 -13.33
C ALA A 258 18.31 -7.28 -11.91
N MET A 259 17.35 -8.13 -11.56
CA MET A 259 16.93 -8.31 -10.18
C MET A 259 18.11 -8.95 -9.44
N ALA A 260 18.73 -8.19 -8.54
CA ALA A 260 19.64 -8.78 -7.58
C ALA A 260 18.79 -9.71 -6.71
N VAL A 261 18.95 -11.02 -6.88
CA VAL A 261 18.43 -12.00 -5.94
C VAL A 261 19.28 -11.88 -4.68
N SER A 262 19.09 -10.80 -3.91
CA SER A 262 19.68 -10.71 -2.59
C SER A 262 18.91 -11.71 -1.71
N ARG A 263 19.64 -12.59 -1.01
CA ARG A 263 19.06 -13.43 0.04
C ARG A 263 18.44 -12.59 1.18
N SER A 264 18.65 -11.27 1.19
CA SER A 264 18.13 -10.28 2.13
C SER A 264 16.72 -9.75 1.82
N LEU A 265 16.02 -10.28 0.80
CA LEU A 265 14.58 -10.08 0.54
C LEU A 265 13.63 -10.64 1.64
N GLN A 266 14.01 -10.53 2.92
CA GLN A 266 13.24 -10.97 4.08
C GLN A 266 12.94 -9.85 5.09
N VAL A 267 13.16 -8.58 4.74
CA VAL A 267 12.60 -7.50 5.57
C VAL A 267 11.19 -7.22 5.06
N ASP A 268 10.22 -7.82 5.76
CA ASP A 268 8.80 -7.53 5.58
C ASP A 268 8.56 -6.02 5.73
N MET A 269 8.10 -5.36 4.65
CA MET A 269 7.92 -3.91 4.65
C MET A 269 6.92 -3.45 5.73
N LEU A 270 5.96 -4.30 6.08
CA LEU A 270 5.00 -4.02 7.14
C LEU A 270 5.69 -3.99 8.52
N GLN A 271 6.61 -4.92 8.77
CA GLN A 271 7.43 -4.92 9.98
C GLN A 271 8.39 -3.73 10.03
N ALA A 272 8.98 -3.36 8.89
CA ALA A 272 9.87 -2.21 8.79
C ALA A 272 9.17 -0.86 9.03
N ALA A 273 7.86 -0.81 8.83
CA ALA A 273 7.01 0.36 9.05
C ALA A 273 6.35 0.37 10.44
N ALA A 274 6.42 -0.74 11.20
CA ALA A 274 5.78 -0.86 12.50
C ALA A 274 6.36 0.13 13.52
N VAL A 275 5.47 0.67 14.37
CA VAL A 275 5.84 1.57 15.46
C VAL A 275 6.06 0.71 16.71
N VAL A 276 7.33 0.49 17.04
CA VAL A 276 7.70 -0.18 18.30
C VAL A 276 7.69 0.86 19.43
N PRO A 277 6.88 0.68 20.49
CA PRO A 277 6.89 1.60 21.61
C PRO A 277 8.28 1.68 22.25
N ARG A 278 8.77 2.91 22.52
CA ARG A 278 10.04 3.13 23.23
C ARG A 278 9.95 2.68 24.69
N THR A 279 8.77 2.85 25.28
CA THR A 279 8.47 2.45 26.66
C THR A 279 7.14 1.70 26.69
N MET A 280 7.09 0.63 27.48
CA MET A 280 5.89 -0.18 27.69
C MET A 280 5.91 -0.78 29.10
N PRO A 281 5.27 -0.14 30.10
CA PRO A 281 5.37 -0.55 31.50
C PRO A 281 4.64 -1.86 31.79
N THR A 282 3.59 -2.15 31.03
CA THR A 282 2.75 -3.34 31.19
C THR A 282 2.82 -4.18 29.93
N ARG A 283 3.18 -5.45 30.06
CA ARG A 283 3.16 -6.40 28.93
C ARG A 283 1.71 -6.76 28.59
N ILE A 284 1.36 -6.64 27.31
CA ILE A 284 0.07 -7.09 26.78
C ILE A 284 0.29 -8.47 26.15
N ALA A 285 -0.33 -9.49 26.74
CA ALA A 285 -0.32 -10.84 26.19
C ALA A 285 -1.38 -11.00 25.10
N GLU A 286 -2.58 -10.49 25.37
CA GLU A 286 -3.73 -10.51 24.48
C GLU A 286 -4.32 -9.09 24.39
N SER A 287 -4.42 -8.56 23.17
CA SER A 287 -4.93 -7.20 22.93
C SER A 287 -6.39 -7.05 23.38
N ARG A 288 -7.17 -8.13 23.31
CA ARG A 288 -8.57 -8.17 23.74
C ARG A 288 -8.77 -8.02 25.25
N ASP A 289 -7.73 -8.19 26.06
CA ASP A 289 -7.80 -7.98 27.50
C ASP A 289 -7.65 -6.51 27.88
N VAL A 290 -7.27 -5.63 26.96
CA VAL A 290 -7.05 -4.20 27.26
C VAL A 290 -8.39 -3.48 27.40
N ARG A 291 -8.59 -2.81 28.54
CA ARG A 291 -9.76 -1.96 28.83
C ARG A 291 -9.50 -0.49 28.55
N ARG A 292 -8.28 -0.04 28.85
CA ARG A 292 -7.84 1.34 28.63
C ARG A 292 -6.35 1.36 28.33
N MET A 293 -5.93 2.24 27.44
CA MET A 293 -4.52 2.43 27.10
C MET A 293 -4.22 3.91 26.91
N ARG A 294 -3.17 4.41 27.54
CA ARG A 294 -2.69 5.80 27.33
C ARG A 294 -1.37 5.78 26.58
N LEU A 295 -1.33 6.50 25.48
CA LEU A 295 -0.21 6.58 24.56
C LEU A 295 0.28 8.02 24.48
N ARG A 296 1.59 8.24 24.41
CA ARG A 296 2.17 9.50 23.99
C ARG A 296 2.70 9.34 22.58
N LEU A 297 2.32 10.25 21.69
CA LEU A 297 2.73 10.24 20.29
C LEU A 297 3.65 11.43 19.99
N ASP A 298 4.82 11.18 19.43
CA ASP A 298 5.81 12.21 19.08
C ASP A 298 6.41 11.95 17.68
N GLY A 299 7.24 12.86 17.19
CA GLY A 299 8.10 12.63 16.00
C GLY A 299 7.42 12.79 14.64
N ALA A 300 6.09 12.90 14.62
CA ALA A 300 5.30 13.25 13.44
C ALA A 300 4.35 14.41 13.74
N ASP A 301 3.96 15.17 12.71
CA ASP A 301 2.89 16.15 12.82
C ASP A 301 1.54 15.42 12.85
N LEU A 302 0.78 15.64 13.93
CA LEU A 302 -0.52 15.03 14.17
C LEU A 302 -1.68 16.02 13.96
N SER A 303 -1.41 17.24 13.51
CA SER A 303 -2.44 18.27 13.32
C SER A 303 -3.52 17.86 12.30
N GLY A 304 -3.16 17.06 11.31
CA GLY A 304 -4.09 16.48 10.33
C GLY A 304 -4.66 15.11 10.73
N ALA A 305 -4.28 14.56 11.89
CA ALA A 305 -4.71 13.25 12.33
C ALA A 305 -6.10 13.31 12.98
N ASP A 306 -6.95 12.37 12.63
CA ASP A 306 -8.28 12.24 13.19
C ASP A 306 -8.21 11.39 14.47
N LEU A 307 -7.77 12.00 15.57
CA LEU A 307 -7.49 11.32 16.83
C LEU A 307 -8.63 11.38 17.86
N GLN A 308 -9.61 12.26 17.68
CA GLN A 308 -10.71 12.41 18.62
C GLN A 308 -11.91 11.57 18.16
N GLY A 309 -12.48 10.75 19.05
CA GLY A 309 -13.63 9.92 18.73
C GLY A 309 -14.26 9.23 19.93
N VAL A 310 -15.13 8.27 19.64
CA VAL A 310 -15.92 7.55 20.66
C VAL A 310 -15.02 6.64 21.50
N THR A 311 -14.03 5.98 20.88
CA THR A 311 -13.10 5.04 21.52
C THR A 311 -11.76 5.65 21.88
N GLN A 312 -11.53 6.92 21.54
CA GLN A 312 -10.24 7.58 21.73
C GLN A 312 -10.41 9.06 22.05
N ARG A 313 -9.71 9.53 23.07
CA ARG A 313 -9.65 10.94 23.47
C ARG A 313 -8.24 11.44 23.37
N VAL A 314 -8.06 12.64 22.84
CA VAL A 314 -6.75 13.29 22.75
C VAL A 314 -6.67 14.48 23.72
N ASP A 315 -5.59 14.53 24.47
CA ASP A 315 -5.17 15.69 25.25
C ASP A 315 -3.71 16.01 24.89
N SER A 316 -3.51 17.10 24.15
CA SER A 316 -2.21 17.48 23.60
C SER A 316 -1.60 16.36 22.74
N ASN A 317 -0.52 15.71 23.19
CA ASN A 317 0.11 14.57 22.52
C ASN A 317 -0.19 13.22 23.19
N ILE A 318 -1.10 13.19 24.16
CA ILE A 318 -1.54 11.98 24.86
C ILE A 318 -2.87 11.52 24.27
N VAL A 319 -2.91 10.29 23.77
CA VAL A 319 -4.14 9.63 23.32
C VAL A 319 -4.53 8.57 24.33
N GLU A 320 -5.75 8.65 24.83
CA GLU A 320 -6.37 7.61 25.65
C GLU A 320 -7.34 6.80 24.80
N LEU A 321 -7.06 5.51 24.64
CA LEU A 321 -7.91 4.52 24.00
C LEU A 321 -8.76 3.79 25.05
N ARG A 322 -10.00 3.48 24.69
CA ARG A 322 -10.99 2.83 25.56
C ARG A 322 -11.65 1.66 24.84
N ASP A 323 -11.95 0.62 25.61
CA ASP A 323 -12.60 -0.59 25.12
C ASP A 323 -13.99 -0.30 24.53
N PRO A 324 -14.19 -0.60 23.23
CA PRO A 324 -15.47 -0.43 22.56
C PRO A 324 -16.64 -1.19 23.19
N GLN A 325 -16.39 -2.24 23.98
CA GLN A 325 -17.43 -2.99 24.69
C GLN A 325 -18.14 -2.15 25.77
N THR A 326 -17.47 -1.11 26.28
CA THR A 326 -17.99 -0.26 27.36
C THR A 326 -18.76 0.96 26.85
N LEU A 327 -18.81 1.14 25.52
CA LEU A 327 -19.47 2.28 24.90
C LEU A 327 -20.96 2.29 25.15
N GLN A 328 -21.49 3.49 25.39
CA GLN A 328 -22.91 3.75 25.50
C GLN A 328 -23.36 4.56 24.28
N PRO A 329 -24.55 4.29 23.72
CA PRO A 329 -25.12 5.12 22.68
C PRO A 329 -25.26 6.57 23.14
N GLU A 330 -24.80 7.51 22.32
CA GLU A 330 -24.93 8.95 22.53
C GLU A 330 -26.00 9.52 21.59
N ARG A 331 -26.13 10.84 21.51
CA ARG A 331 -27.03 11.48 20.53
C ARG A 331 -26.70 10.99 19.12
N ALA A 332 -27.73 10.61 18.37
CA ALA A 332 -27.55 10.07 17.04
C ALA A 332 -26.79 11.03 16.11
N ASP A 333 -25.89 10.47 15.32
CA ASP A 333 -25.12 11.19 14.31
C ASP A 333 -26.05 11.50 13.12
N PRO A 334 -26.39 12.78 12.86
CA PRO A 334 -27.28 13.14 11.76
C PRO A 334 -26.69 12.79 10.39
N ASP A 335 -25.36 12.68 10.30
CA ASP A 335 -24.63 12.41 9.08
C ASP A 335 -24.41 10.92 8.82
N ALA A 336 -24.78 10.04 9.76
CA ALA A 336 -24.61 8.60 9.62
C ALA A 336 -25.17 8.08 8.29
N LYS A 337 -26.34 8.55 7.86
CA LYS A 337 -26.99 8.11 6.61
C LYS A 337 -26.15 8.36 5.34
N LYS A 338 -25.24 9.33 5.33
CA LYS A 338 -24.34 9.58 4.19
C LYS A 338 -23.44 8.38 3.92
N PHE A 339 -23.07 7.63 4.97
CA PHE A 339 -22.23 6.45 4.90
C PHE A 339 -22.98 5.18 4.47
N LEU A 340 -24.13 5.32 3.80
CA LEU A 340 -24.80 4.24 3.06
C LEU A 340 -24.51 4.28 1.56
N ALA A 341 -24.10 5.45 1.05
CA ALA A 341 -23.88 5.65 -0.38
C ALA A 341 -22.67 4.84 -0.90
N PRO A 342 -22.69 4.36 -2.15
CA PRO A 342 -21.52 3.76 -2.79
C PRO A 342 -20.48 4.83 -3.11
N GLU A 343 -19.20 4.48 -3.01
CA GLU A 343 -18.05 5.34 -3.35
C GLU A 343 -16.97 4.51 -4.06
N PRO A 344 -15.95 5.11 -4.70
CA PRO A 344 -14.94 4.34 -5.42
C PRO A 344 -14.33 3.25 -4.52
N PHE A 345 -14.22 2.02 -5.06
CA PHE A 345 -13.78 0.81 -4.34
C PHE A 345 -14.72 0.27 -3.25
N ILE A 346 -15.85 0.94 -3.01
CA ILE A 346 -16.93 0.51 -2.10
C ILE A 346 -18.23 0.46 -2.89
N GLU A 347 -18.31 -0.47 -3.82
CA GLU A 347 -19.43 -0.63 -4.75
C GLU A 347 -20.63 -1.34 -4.09
N SER A 348 -21.17 -0.75 -3.02
CA SER A 348 -22.29 -1.29 -2.24
C SER A 348 -23.61 -1.42 -3.01
N ASP A 349 -23.71 -0.80 -4.18
CA ASP A 349 -24.83 -0.89 -5.09
C ASP A 349 -24.73 -2.05 -6.10
N ALA A 350 -23.58 -2.71 -6.19
CA ALA A 350 -23.36 -3.83 -7.09
C ALA A 350 -24.28 -5.04 -6.73
N PRO A 351 -24.96 -5.66 -7.70
CA PRO A 351 -25.87 -6.77 -7.45
C PRO A 351 -25.24 -7.96 -6.68
N GLU A 352 -23.99 -8.30 -7.01
CA GLU A 352 -23.25 -9.38 -6.35
C GLU A 352 -22.90 -9.04 -4.89
N ILE A 353 -22.59 -7.78 -4.57
CA ILE A 353 -22.32 -7.33 -3.21
C ILE A 353 -23.59 -7.38 -2.38
N ARG A 354 -24.73 -6.92 -2.95
CA ARG A 354 -26.04 -6.99 -2.28
C ARG A 354 -26.46 -8.43 -1.99
N ALA A 355 -26.33 -9.31 -2.98
CA ALA A 355 -26.65 -10.73 -2.82
C ALA A 355 -25.79 -11.39 -1.73
N GLU A 356 -24.48 -11.13 -1.72
CA GLU A 356 -23.59 -11.69 -0.71
C GLU A 356 -23.88 -11.12 0.69
N ALA A 357 -24.18 -9.82 0.78
CA ALA A 357 -24.55 -9.17 2.04
C ALA A 357 -25.82 -9.79 2.64
N GLU A 358 -26.85 -10.02 1.82
CA GLU A 358 -28.10 -10.68 2.23
C GLU A 358 -27.88 -12.12 2.76
N ILE A 359 -26.95 -12.86 2.15
CA ILE A 359 -26.53 -14.18 2.63
C ILE A 359 -25.86 -14.05 4.01
N ALA A 360 -24.90 -13.14 4.14
CA ALA A 360 -24.12 -12.95 5.35
C ALA A 360 -24.98 -12.54 6.56
N VAL A 361 -25.99 -11.68 6.36
CA VAL A 361 -26.83 -11.17 7.46
C VAL A 361 -28.07 -12.00 7.76
N ARG A 362 -28.29 -13.12 7.04
CA ARG A 362 -29.51 -13.93 7.15
C ARG A 362 -29.81 -14.34 8.60
N GLY A 363 -31.04 -14.09 9.04
CA GLY A 363 -31.51 -14.43 10.39
C GLY A 363 -30.89 -13.59 11.51
N ALA A 364 -30.30 -12.43 11.23
CA ALA A 364 -29.95 -11.45 12.25
C ALA A 364 -31.18 -10.62 12.66
N THR A 365 -31.30 -10.36 13.97
CA THR A 365 -32.46 -9.67 14.58
C THR A 365 -32.38 -8.15 14.52
N ASP A 366 -31.17 -7.60 14.55
CA ASP A 366 -30.89 -6.17 14.63
C ASP A 366 -29.57 -5.81 13.94
N ASN A 367 -29.28 -4.51 13.79
CA ASN A 367 -28.07 -4.03 13.11
C ASN A 367 -26.77 -4.45 13.79
N ARG A 368 -26.77 -4.62 15.12
CA ARG A 368 -25.58 -5.08 15.85
C ARG A 368 -25.29 -6.55 15.53
N ALA A 369 -26.31 -7.40 15.54
CA ALA A 369 -26.22 -8.80 15.15
C ALA A 369 -25.83 -8.95 13.66
N ARG A 370 -26.34 -8.08 12.78
CA ARG A 370 -25.93 -8.04 11.36
C ARG A 370 -24.45 -7.70 11.21
N ALA A 371 -23.98 -6.66 11.91
CA ALA A 371 -22.58 -6.23 11.88
C ALA A 371 -21.63 -7.31 12.43
N GLU A 372 -22.01 -8.03 13.49
CA GLU A 372 -21.24 -9.15 14.02
C GLU A 372 -21.15 -10.30 13.01
N LYS A 373 -22.28 -10.70 12.41
CA LYS A 373 -22.30 -11.75 11.39
C LYS A 373 -21.45 -11.38 10.19
N LEU A 374 -21.54 -10.15 9.69
CA LEU A 374 -20.68 -9.66 8.61
C LEU A 374 -19.20 -9.77 8.98
N THR A 375 -18.84 -9.46 10.23
CA THR A 375 -17.43 -9.48 10.67
C THR A 375 -16.86 -10.89 10.55
N ARG A 376 -17.61 -11.86 11.09
CA ARG A 376 -17.23 -13.28 11.05
C ARG A 376 -17.29 -13.84 9.63
N TYR A 377 -18.27 -13.42 8.84
CA TYR A 377 -18.47 -13.89 7.47
C TYR A 377 -17.35 -13.45 6.55
N VAL A 378 -17.00 -12.16 6.54
CA VAL A 378 -15.91 -11.62 5.73
C VAL A 378 -14.57 -12.24 6.13
N ASN A 379 -14.31 -12.41 7.43
CA ASN A 379 -13.12 -13.10 7.92
C ASN A 379 -13.01 -14.54 7.37
N ALA A 380 -14.11 -15.27 7.35
CA ALA A 380 -14.14 -16.65 6.86
C ALA A 380 -14.13 -16.75 5.33
N LEU A 381 -14.60 -15.72 4.63
CA LEU A 381 -14.69 -15.68 3.18
C LEU A 381 -13.33 -15.40 2.52
N LEU A 382 -12.47 -14.61 3.16
CA LEU A 382 -11.22 -14.13 2.56
C LEU A 382 -9.99 -14.88 3.07
N ASP A 383 -9.15 -15.29 2.12
CA ASP A 383 -7.79 -15.74 2.41
C ASP A 383 -6.89 -14.52 2.68
N LYS A 384 -6.35 -14.42 3.90
CA LYS A 384 -5.42 -13.34 4.28
C LYS A 384 -4.07 -13.49 3.57
N LYS A 385 -3.87 -12.75 2.48
CA LYS A 385 -2.61 -12.66 1.73
C LYS A 385 -2.38 -11.21 1.32
N PRO A 386 -1.13 -10.73 1.29
CA PRO A 386 -0.86 -9.36 0.88
C PRO A 386 -1.14 -9.17 -0.60
N THR A 387 -1.68 -8.01 -0.91
CA THR A 387 -2.08 -7.60 -2.26
C THR A 387 -1.59 -6.18 -2.50
N VAL A 388 -1.02 -5.93 -3.68
CA VAL A 388 -0.56 -4.59 -4.08
C VAL A 388 -1.61 -4.01 -5.04
N SER A 389 -2.83 -3.84 -4.52
CA SER A 389 -4.01 -3.52 -5.34
C SER A 389 -4.75 -2.30 -4.79
N LEU A 390 -5.65 -1.73 -5.60
CA LEU A 390 -6.68 -0.86 -5.04
C LEU A 390 -7.86 -1.76 -4.62
N PRO A 391 -8.32 -1.68 -3.36
CA PRO A 391 -9.19 -2.70 -2.76
C PRO A 391 -10.65 -2.55 -3.22
N SER A 392 -10.95 -2.79 -4.51
CA SER A 392 -12.33 -2.79 -5.01
C SER A 392 -13.13 -3.91 -4.36
N ALA A 393 -14.22 -3.59 -3.68
CA ALA A 393 -15.03 -4.59 -2.98
C ALA A 393 -15.54 -5.70 -3.92
N ARG A 394 -15.89 -5.36 -5.16
CA ARG A 394 -16.31 -6.36 -6.16
C ARG A 394 -15.18 -7.31 -6.54
N GLU A 395 -13.98 -6.78 -6.72
CA GLU A 395 -12.80 -7.57 -7.05
C GLU A 395 -12.39 -8.47 -5.87
N VAL A 396 -12.48 -7.96 -4.65
CA VAL A 396 -12.22 -8.73 -3.43
C VAL A 396 -13.24 -9.87 -3.28
N LEU A 397 -14.52 -9.62 -3.53
CA LEU A 397 -15.55 -10.67 -3.50
C LEU A 397 -15.29 -11.76 -4.56
N ARG A 398 -14.79 -11.37 -5.74
CA ARG A 398 -14.46 -12.29 -6.83
C ARG A 398 -13.24 -13.14 -6.53
N THR A 399 -12.14 -12.51 -6.09
CA THR A 399 -10.84 -13.16 -5.85
C THR A 399 -10.78 -13.90 -4.52
N LYS A 400 -11.53 -13.43 -3.53
CA LYS A 400 -11.56 -13.95 -2.15
C LYS A 400 -10.21 -13.93 -1.46
N VAL A 401 -9.35 -12.99 -1.84
CA VAL A 401 -7.99 -12.84 -1.34
C VAL A 401 -7.75 -11.36 -1.01
N GLY A 402 -7.08 -11.09 0.10
CA GLY A 402 -6.55 -9.75 0.36
C GLY A 402 -6.08 -9.54 1.80
N ASP A 403 -5.60 -8.34 2.08
CA ASP A 403 -5.14 -7.94 3.41
C ASP A 403 -6.17 -7.09 4.15
N CYS A 404 -5.71 -6.29 5.11
CA CYS A 404 -6.57 -5.41 5.90
C CYS A 404 -7.39 -4.43 5.06
N ASN A 405 -6.86 -3.97 3.93
CA ASN A 405 -7.55 -3.04 3.04
C ASN A 405 -8.72 -3.74 2.34
N GLU A 406 -8.49 -4.92 1.76
CA GLU A 406 -9.52 -5.69 1.06
C GLU A 406 -10.61 -6.19 2.00
N HIS A 407 -10.25 -6.69 3.18
CA HIS A 407 -11.23 -7.10 4.20
C HIS A 407 -12.12 -5.92 4.61
N THR A 408 -11.50 -4.75 4.83
CA THR A 408 -12.21 -3.54 5.24
C THR A 408 -13.12 -3.03 4.12
N ALA A 409 -12.62 -2.95 2.89
CA ALA A 409 -13.41 -2.48 1.75
C ALA A 409 -14.62 -3.38 1.47
N LEU A 410 -14.42 -4.71 1.43
CA LEU A 410 -15.52 -5.65 1.24
C LEU A 410 -16.53 -5.57 2.37
N TYR A 411 -16.07 -5.55 3.63
CA TYR A 411 -16.97 -5.42 4.78
C TYR A 411 -17.81 -4.14 4.69
N VAL A 412 -17.19 -2.99 4.42
CA VAL A 412 -17.89 -1.70 4.35
C VAL A 412 -18.93 -1.74 3.22
N ALA A 413 -18.58 -2.28 2.04
CA ALA A 413 -19.51 -2.40 0.93
C ALA A 413 -20.72 -3.30 1.28
N MET A 414 -20.48 -4.46 1.89
CA MET A 414 -21.55 -5.39 2.33
C MET A 414 -22.40 -4.80 3.47
N ALA A 415 -21.79 -4.09 4.42
CA ALA A 415 -22.51 -3.42 5.50
C ALA A 415 -23.44 -2.34 4.94
N ARG A 416 -22.96 -1.50 4.03
CA ARG A 416 -23.77 -0.49 3.34
C ARG A 416 -24.90 -1.11 2.54
N ALA A 417 -24.64 -2.20 1.82
CA ALA A 417 -25.65 -2.96 1.08
C ALA A 417 -26.72 -3.56 2.01
N ALA A 418 -26.35 -3.97 3.23
CA ALA A 418 -27.26 -4.45 4.26
C ALA A 418 -27.99 -3.34 5.04
N GLY A 419 -27.82 -2.06 4.63
CA GLY A 419 -28.46 -0.91 5.25
C GLY A 419 -27.80 -0.42 6.54
N ILE A 420 -26.55 -0.82 6.80
CA ILE A 420 -25.78 -0.40 7.97
C ILE A 420 -24.80 0.68 7.53
N PRO A 421 -24.89 1.92 8.05
CA PRO A 421 -23.92 2.94 7.71
C PRO A 421 -22.52 2.53 8.18
N ALA A 422 -21.55 2.57 7.28
CA ALA A 422 -20.20 2.07 7.53
C ALA A 422 -19.15 2.93 6.85
N ARG A 423 -17.99 3.10 7.50
CA ARG A 423 -16.86 3.86 6.96
C ARG A 423 -15.54 3.19 7.30
N ILE A 424 -14.51 3.52 6.54
CA ILE A 424 -13.15 3.04 6.75
C ILE A 424 -12.47 3.91 7.80
N ALA A 425 -11.83 3.27 8.77
CA ALA A 425 -10.85 3.85 9.67
C ALA A 425 -9.48 3.26 9.34
N VAL A 426 -8.44 4.09 9.42
CA VAL A 426 -7.05 3.64 9.24
C VAL A 426 -6.20 4.21 10.36
N GLY A 427 -5.27 3.40 10.84
CA GLY A 427 -4.42 3.76 11.95
C GLY A 427 -3.48 2.64 12.33
N LEU A 428 -3.37 2.35 13.62
CA LEU A 428 -2.42 1.41 14.20
C LEU A 428 -3.14 0.39 15.09
N VAL A 429 -2.72 -0.88 15.02
CA VAL A 429 -3.19 -1.95 15.91
C VAL A 429 -2.02 -2.65 16.59
N PHE A 430 -2.20 -3.04 17.86
CA PHE A 430 -1.14 -3.71 18.61
C PHE A 430 -1.12 -5.21 18.31
N ILE A 431 0.00 -5.67 17.74
CA ILE A 431 0.24 -7.08 17.43
C ILE A 431 1.64 -7.43 17.90
N HIS A 432 1.76 -8.44 18.77
CA HIS A 432 3.04 -9.02 19.20
C HIS A 432 4.12 -8.00 19.64
N GLY A 433 3.74 -6.95 20.38
CA GLY A 433 4.71 -6.00 20.96
C GLY A 433 4.95 -4.73 20.12
N ALA A 434 4.35 -4.60 18.95
CA ALA A 434 4.46 -3.42 18.11
C ALA A 434 3.10 -2.98 17.55
N PHE A 435 3.04 -1.73 17.11
CA PHE A 435 1.86 -1.15 16.46
C PHE A 435 2.03 -1.17 14.95
N TYR A 436 1.14 -1.88 14.26
CA TYR A 436 1.18 -2.05 12.81
C TYR A 436 0.12 -1.19 12.14
N TYR A 437 0.46 -0.59 11.00
CA TYR A 437 -0.52 0.12 10.19
C TYR A 437 -1.62 -0.82 9.73
N HIS A 438 -2.86 -0.37 9.90
CA HIS A 438 -4.05 -1.21 9.69
C HIS A 438 -5.25 -0.39 9.24
N ALA A 439 -6.11 -1.01 8.45
CA ALA A 439 -7.43 -0.50 8.11
C ALA A 439 -8.50 -1.40 8.73
N TRP A 440 -9.57 -0.80 9.25
CA TRP A 440 -10.72 -1.52 9.79
C TRP A 440 -12.03 -0.74 9.56
N PRO A 441 -13.20 -1.40 9.56
CA PRO A 441 -14.49 -0.73 9.51
C PRO A 441 -14.93 -0.08 10.84
N GLU A 442 -15.57 1.07 10.75
CA GLU A 442 -16.47 1.60 11.79
C GLU A 442 -17.91 1.53 11.28
N VAL A 443 -18.81 0.92 12.06
CA VAL A 443 -20.25 0.80 11.74
C VAL A 443 -21.11 1.61 12.69
N TYR A 444 -22.15 2.24 12.17
CA TYR A 444 -23.10 2.97 12.98
C TYR A 444 -24.20 2.05 13.49
N ILE A 445 -24.29 1.89 14.81
CA ILE A 445 -25.34 1.13 15.50
C ILE A 445 -26.33 2.13 16.10
N ASP A 446 -27.54 2.15 15.54
CA ASP A 446 -28.70 2.88 16.07
C ASP A 446 -29.37 2.01 17.16
N ASP A 447 -29.52 2.54 18.37
CA ASP A 447 -30.19 1.86 19.49
C ASP A 447 -31.69 2.25 19.60
N GLY A 448 -32.19 3.06 18.67
CA GLY A 448 -33.53 3.63 18.70
C GLY A 448 -33.64 4.84 19.65
N GLY A 449 -34.74 5.58 19.54
CA GLY A 449 -34.98 6.73 20.42
C GLY A 449 -34.07 7.95 20.18
N GLY A 450 -33.43 8.04 18.99
CA GLY A 450 -32.58 9.17 18.62
C GLY A 450 -31.16 9.10 19.17
N ARG A 451 -30.70 7.90 19.54
CA ARG A 451 -29.35 7.64 20.01
C ARG A 451 -28.63 6.64 19.10
N GLY A 452 -27.31 6.54 19.24
CA GLY A 452 -26.49 5.59 18.49
C GLY A 452 -25.00 5.79 18.74
N LEU A 453 -24.19 4.92 18.15
CA LEU A 453 -22.74 4.98 18.26
C LEU A 453 -22.04 4.42 17.02
N TRP A 454 -20.84 4.92 16.76
CA TRP A 454 -19.90 4.32 15.82
C TRP A 454 -19.08 3.25 16.54
N LEU A 455 -19.27 1.99 16.14
CA LEU A 455 -18.59 0.82 16.69
C LEU A 455 -17.47 0.38 15.75
N PRO A 456 -16.19 0.38 16.17
CA PRO A 456 -15.14 -0.25 15.39
C PRO A 456 -15.29 -1.78 15.43
N VAL A 457 -15.08 -2.41 14.29
CA VAL A 457 -15.10 -3.86 14.10
C VAL A 457 -13.90 -4.22 13.24
N ASP A 458 -13.38 -5.43 13.34
CA ASP A 458 -12.22 -5.85 12.56
C ASP A 458 -12.44 -7.24 11.95
N PRO A 459 -12.82 -7.32 10.66
CA PRO A 459 -12.95 -8.60 9.95
C PRO A 459 -11.60 -9.25 9.63
N THR A 460 -10.47 -8.53 9.63
CA THR A 460 -9.15 -9.12 9.41
C THR A 460 -8.63 -9.87 10.64
N LEU A 461 -8.95 -9.38 11.84
CA LEU A 461 -8.61 -10.00 13.11
C LEU A 461 -9.78 -10.80 13.72
N ASN A 462 -10.93 -10.87 13.03
CA ASN A 462 -12.17 -11.52 13.49
C ASN A 462 -12.68 -10.98 14.84
N GLN A 463 -12.66 -9.67 15.01
CA GLN A 463 -13.01 -8.99 16.26
C GLN A 463 -14.33 -8.22 16.15
N PHE A 464 -15.29 -8.57 17.00
CA PHE A 464 -16.51 -7.80 17.20
C PHE A 464 -16.80 -7.60 18.70
N PRO A 465 -16.80 -6.34 19.21
CA PRO A 465 -16.15 -5.20 18.57
C PRO A 465 -14.63 -5.40 18.47
N ALA A 466 -13.95 -4.49 17.76
CA ALA A 466 -12.49 -4.40 17.77
C ALA A 466 -11.98 -4.13 19.21
N ASP A 467 -10.75 -4.53 19.51
CA ASP A 467 -10.15 -4.33 20.83
C ASP A 467 -9.69 -2.87 21.08
N ALA A 468 -9.38 -2.56 22.34
CA ALA A 468 -9.00 -1.20 22.76
C ALA A 468 -7.64 -0.72 22.22
N THR A 469 -6.86 -1.58 21.55
CA THR A 469 -5.52 -1.22 21.05
C THR A 469 -5.55 -0.61 19.65
N HIS A 470 -6.74 -0.48 19.05
CA HIS A 470 -6.95 0.18 17.77
C HIS A 470 -6.86 1.71 17.94
N LEU A 471 -5.73 2.28 17.52
CA LEU A 471 -5.49 3.72 17.47
C LEU A 471 -5.81 4.25 16.07
N ARG A 472 -6.93 4.94 15.90
CA ARG A 472 -7.30 5.58 14.62
C ARG A 472 -6.44 6.81 14.37
N LEU A 473 -5.96 6.96 13.13
CA LEU A 473 -5.21 8.13 12.66
C LEU A 473 -5.97 8.90 11.57
N ALA A 474 -6.79 8.23 10.77
CA ALA A 474 -7.59 8.83 9.70
C ALA A 474 -8.92 8.06 9.49
N ARG A 475 -9.86 8.69 8.79
CA ARG A 475 -11.12 8.08 8.31
C ARG A 475 -11.35 8.42 6.85
N GLY A 476 -11.95 7.49 6.11
CA GLY A 476 -12.36 7.67 4.72
C GLY A 476 -11.67 6.73 3.74
N GLY A 477 -11.97 6.92 2.46
CA GLY A 477 -11.38 6.18 1.34
C GLY A 477 -9.88 6.46 1.18
N LEU A 478 -9.28 5.87 0.14
CA LEU A 478 -7.84 5.90 -0.15
C LEU A 478 -7.24 7.32 -0.14
N ASP A 479 -8.00 8.32 -0.60
CA ASP A 479 -7.57 9.72 -0.61
C ASP A 479 -7.27 10.25 0.79
N LYS A 480 -8.04 9.83 1.80
CA LYS A 480 -7.85 10.18 3.21
C LYS A 480 -6.77 9.35 3.88
N GLN A 481 -6.51 8.14 3.39
CA GLN A 481 -5.46 7.28 3.92
C GLN A 481 -4.06 7.83 3.64
N ALA A 482 -3.89 8.60 2.56
CA ALA A 482 -2.63 9.28 2.24
C ALA A 482 -2.12 10.20 3.37
N ALA A 483 -3.02 10.68 4.25
CA ALA A 483 -2.67 11.49 5.42
C ALA A 483 -1.72 10.78 6.41
N ILE A 484 -1.61 9.44 6.33
CA ILE A 484 -0.77 8.64 7.21
C ILE A 484 0.68 8.57 6.72
N LEU A 485 0.93 8.77 5.43
CA LEU A 485 2.25 8.64 4.82
C LEU A 485 3.37 9.41 5.55
N PRO A 486 3.17 10.67 6.02
CA PRO A 486 4.18 11.40 6.80
C PRO A 486 4.59 10.74 8.11
N MET A 487 3.73 9.90 8.68
CA MET A 487 3.93 9.28 9.99
C MET A 487 4.80 8.03 9.89
N ILE A 488 4.83 7.38 8.72
CA ILE A 488 5.60 6.16 8.50
C ILE A 488 7.10 6.43 8.70
N GLY A 489 7.72 5.68 9.61
CA GLY A 489 9.14 5.82 9.96
C GLY A 489 9.48 7.06 10.83
N ARG A 490 8.54 7.95 11.09
CA ARG A 490 8.74 9.17 11.90
C ARG A 490 8.00 9.14 13.24
N LEU A 491 6.82 8.53 13.27
CA LEU A 491 5.99 8.42 14.47
C LEU A 491 6.72 7.62 15.55
N LYS A 492 6.84 8.22 16.73
CA LYS A 492 7.38 7.62 17.95
C LYS A 492 6.25 7.48 18.95
N MET A 493 6.29 6.40 19.73
CA MET A 493 5.25 6.07 20.69
C MET A 493 5.84 5.69 22.04
N ASP A 494 5.21 6.16 23.11
CA ASP A 494 5.39 5.66 24.48
C ASP A 494 4.04 5.17 25.01
N VAL A 495 4.00 3.95 25.56
CA VAL A 495 2.83 3.49 26.32
C VAL A 495 3.00 3.96 27.75
N LEU A 496 2.09 4.82 28.21
CA LEU A 496 2.16 5.44 29.54
C LEU A 496 1.49 4.58 30.61
N ASP A 497 0.33 4.00 30.28
CA ASP A 497 -0.51 3.25 31.20
C ASP A 497 -1.39 2.28 30.42
N VAL A 498 -1.65 1.11 30.99
CA VAL A 498 -2.53 0.07 30.43
C VAL A 498 -3.35 -0.54 31.54
N GLU A 499 -4.67 -0.48 31.39
CA GLU A 499 -5.64 -1.15 32.25
C GLU A 499 -6.11 -2.42 31.56
N LEU A 500 -5.96 -3.57 32.23
CA LEU A 500 -6.37 -4.88 31.71
C LEU A 500 -7.65 -5.36 32.39
N ALA A 501 -8.35 -6.28 31.72
CA ALA A 501 -9.53 -6.95 32.25
C ALA A 501 -9.18 -7.75 33.54
N PRO A 502 -10.11 -7.86 34.50
CA PRO A 502 -9.91 -8.71 35.67
C PRO A 502 -9.54 -10.14 35.26
N ASN A 503 -8.53 -10.73 35.93
CA ASN A 503 -8.01 -12.07 35.67
C ASN A 503 -7.23 -12.27 34.36
N SER A 504 -6.81 -11.20 33.67
CA SER A 504 -5.80 -11.32 32.61
C SER A 504 -4.50 -11.85 33.22
N THR A 505 -3.96 -12.96 32.72
CA THR A 505 -2.69 -13.51 33.23
C THR A 505 -1.52 -12.74 32.58
N PRO A 506 -0.72 -11.96 33.33
CA PRO A 506 0.50 -11.41 32.76
C PRO A 506 1.50 -12.56 32.64
N ILE A 507 1.63 -13.14 31.43
CA ILE A 507 2.60 -14.22 31.21
C ILE A 507 4.01 -13.63 31.39
N LEU A 508 4.70 -14.09 32.44
CA LEU A 508 6.07 -13.69 32.82
C LEU A 508 7.18 -14.27 31.91
N ALA A 509 6.85 -15.00 30.84
CA ALA A 509 7.84 -15.58 29.94
C ALA A 509 7.57 -15.22 28.48
N GLY A 510 8.55 -14.62 27.80
CA GLY A 510 8.53 -14.43 26.35
C GLY A 510 9.73 -13.65 25.84
N LYS A 511 10.39 -14.25 24.84
CA LYS A 511 11.66 -13.91 24.18
C LYS A 511 12.06 -12.43 24.12
N THR A 512 13.37 -12.24 24.29
CA THR A 512 14.12 -11.00 24.09
C THR A 512 13.81 -10.35 22.73
N PRO A 513 13.68 -9.01 22.65
CA PRO A 513 13.59 -8.29 21.39
C PRO A 513 14.74 -8.66 20.45
N ILE A 514 14.43 -8.84 19.17
CA ILE A 514 15.46 -8.96 18.13
C ILE A 514 16.05 -7.56 17.93
N ASP A 515 17.32 -7.38 18.30
CA ASP A 515 18.10 -6.19 18.00
C ASP A 515 18.31 -6.10 16.48
N LEU A 516 17.75 -5.07 15.85
CA LEU A 516 17.88 -4.84 14.41
C LEU A 516 19.16 -4.10 14.02
N GLY A 517 19.98 -3.67 15.00
CA GLY A 517 21.27 -3.04 14.78
C GLY A 517 21.22 -1.69 14.03
N ALA A 518 22.27 -0.89 14.19
CA ALA A 518 22.51 0.26 13.31
C ALA A 518 23.39 -0.22 12.14
N ILE A 519 22.88 -0.16 10.90
CA ILE A 519 23.63 -0.62 9.73
C ILE A 519 24.26 0.57 9.01
N ALA A 520 25.58 0.68 9.12
CA ALA A 520 26.41 1.45 8.19
C ALA A 520 26.48 0.70 6.85
N ILE A 521 26.22 1.40 5.75
CA ILE A 521 26.14 0.84 4.40
C ILE A 521 27.55 0.72 3.80
N PRO A 522 28.03 -0.48 3.40
CA PRO A 522 29.11 -0.59 2.43
C PRO A 522 28.54 -0.46 1.01
N ILE A 523 29.07 0.49 0.25
CA ILE A 523 28.81 0.64 -1.18
C ILE A 523 29.40 -0.57 -1.93
N PRO A 524 28.71 -1.19 -2.90
CA PRO A 524 29.31 -2.23 -3.72
C PRO A 524 30.48 -1.67 -4.52
N GLY A 525 31.69 -2.07 -4.15
CA GLY A 525 32.90 -1.82 -4.94
C GLY A 525 32.91 -2.72 -6.16
N ARG A 526 33.43 -2.22 -7.29
CA ARG A 526 33.74 -3.05 -8.46
C ARG A 526 34.68 -4.18 -8.03
N GLU A 527 34.30 -5.43 -8.31
CA GLU A 527 35.29 -6.50 -8.44
C GLU A 527 36.18 -6.18 -9.63
N SER A 528 37.31 -5.52 -9.37
CA SER A 528 38.39 -5.40 -10.33
C SER A 528 39.16 -6.72 -10.39
N SER A 529 38.64 -7.70 -11.15
CA SER A 529 39.47 -8.82 -11.61
C SER A 529 40.38 -8.35 -12.75
N CYS A 530 41.32 -7.46 -12.44
CA CYS A 530 42.51 -7.26 -13.25
C CYS A 530 43.53 -8.35 -12.85
N CYS A 531 43.48 -9.50 -13.51
CA CYS A 531 44.63 -10.40 -13.51
C CYS A 531 45.67 -9.85 -14.50
N ALA A 532 46.81 -9.48 -13.93
CA ALA A 532 47.94 -8.84 -14.56
C ALA A 532 48.60 -9.70 -15.65
N CYS A 533 49.04 -9.02 -16.71
CA CYS A 533 50.18 -9.46 -17.51
C CYS A 533 51.42 -9.57 -16.63
N ARG A 534 52.03 -10.77 -16.55
CA ARG A 534 53.47 -10.97 -16.30
C ARG A 534 53.96 -12.23 -17.01
N ARG A 535 54.38 -12.09 -18.27
CA ARG A 535 55.76 -12.27 -18.75
C ARG A 535 55.81 -12.12 -20.26
#